data_AF-A0A924W643-F1
#
_entry.id   AF-A0A924W643-F1
#
_cell.length_a   1.000
_cell.length_b   1.000
_cell.length_c   1.000
_cell.angle_alpha   90.00
_cell.angle_beta   90.00
_cell.angle_gamma   90.00
#
_symmetry.space_group_name_H-M   'P 1'
#
loop_
_entity.id
_entity.type
_entity.pdbx_description
1 polymer ?
#
loop_
_entity_poly.entity_id
_entity_poly.type
_entity_poly.pdbx_seq_one_letter_code
_entity_poly.pdbx_strand_id
1 'polypeptide(L)'
;MQDEKASLAAFLADQDVPCPACGYNLKGLTKQACPECNQPLALRVGQAKPKMKLWIASIVGLSLGLGANGFPFVLYAILRSHWDSGGFVATLAISMGVQGLALLAILIWGPWVRRGGIVKKLLICSGCWLATAFSFSLTIPLSL
;
A
#
# COMPACT_ATOMS: atom_id res chain seq x y z
N MET A 1 -16.14 -13.07 -24.39
CA MET A 1 -16.43 -11.63 -24.61
C MET A 1 -17.93 -11.33 -24.79
N GLN A 2 -18.80 -12.27 -25.19
CA GLN A 2 -20.25 -12.03 -25.29
C GLN A 2 -20.95 -11.92 -23.92
N ASP A 3 -20.49 -12.66 -22.89
CA ASP A 3 -21.06 -12.61 -21.53
C ASP A 3 -20.98 -11.23 -20.87
N GLU A 4 -19.93 -10.46 -21.16
CA GLU A 4 -19.73 -9.13 -20.58
C GLU A 4 -20.76 -8.12 -21.12
N LYS A 5 -21.15 -8.24 -22.40
CA LYS A 5 -22.16 -7.36 -23.01
C LYS A 5 -23.53 -7.61 -22.40
N ALA A 6 -23.89 -8.89 -22.25
CA ALA A 6 -25.15 -9.30 -21.66
C ALA A 6 -25.26 -8.87 -20.18
N SER A 7 -24.15 -8.98 -19.44
CA SER A 7 -24.09 -8.56 -18.04
C SER A 7 -24.26 -7.04 -17.87
N LEU A 8 -23.64 -6.23 -18.75
CA LEU A 8 -23.78 -4.78 -18.72
C LEU A 8 -25.21 -4.34 -19.05
N ALA A 9 -25.80 -4.90 -20.12
CA ALA A 9 -27.17 -4.56 -20.52
C ALA A 9 -28.20 -4.96 -19.45
N ALA A 10 -28.04 -6.13 -18.83
CA ALA A 10 -28.89 -6.58 -17.72
C ALA A 10 -28.76 -5.66 -16.49
N PHE A 11 -27.54 -5.22 -16.15
CA PHE A 11 -27.32 -4.30 -15.04
C PHE A 11 -27.95 -2.92 -15.27
N LEU A 12 -27.85 -2.40 -16.49
CA LEU A 12 -28.40 -1.10 -16.88
C LEU A 12 -29.91 -1.13 -17.14
N ALA A 13 -30.53 -2.31 -17.32
CA ALA A 13 -31.98 -2.42 -17.51
C ALA A 13 -32.76 -1.86 -16.30
N ASP A 14 -32.26 -2.15 -15.09
CA ASP A 14 -32.95 -1.82 -13.84
C ASP A 14 -32.32 -0.65 -13.07
N GLN A 15 -31.08 -0.25 -13.38
CA GLN A 15 -30.37 0.79 -12.62
C GLN A 15 -30.16 2.08 -13.42
N ASP A 16 -30.55 3.19 -12.80
CA ASP A 16 -30.23 4.54 -13.24
C ASP A 16 -28.78 4.89 -12.84
N VAL A 17 -27.84 4.75 -13.78
CA VAL A 17 -26.42 5.07 -13.57
C VAL A 17 -25.99 6.16 -14.55
N PRO A 18 -25.50 7.33 -14.08
CA PRO A 18 -25.02 8.37 -14.97
C PRO A 18 -23.67 7.99 -15.59
N CYS A 19 -23.47 8.39 -16.85
CA CYS A 19 -22.20 8.25 -17.54
C CYS A 19 -21.11 9.07 -16.82
N PRO A 20 -19.93 8.50 -16.52
CA PRO A 20 -18.86 9.23 -15.82
C PRO A 20 -18.23 10.35 -16.66
N ALA A 21 -18.41 10.34 -17.98
CA ALA A 21 -17.86 11.35 -18.88
C ALA A 21 -18.81 12.53 -19.11
N CYS A 22 -20.08 12.26 -19.44
CA CYS A 22 -21.05 13.30 -19.82
C CYS A 22 -22.25 13.44 -18.88
N GLY A 23 -22.42 12.55 -17.90
CA GLY A 23 -23.56 12.56 -16.96
C GLY A 23 -24.87 12.00 -17.52
N TYR A 24 -24.94 11.61 -18.80
CA TYR A 24 -26.15 11.03 -19.40
C TYR A 24 -26.59 9.74 -18.68
N ASN A 25 -27.90 9.56 -18.48
CA ASN A 25 -28.43 8.38 -17.82
C ASN A 25 -28.35 7.15 -18.72
N LEU A 26 -27.65 6.11 -18.27
CA LEU A 26 -27.38 4.90 -19.04
C LEU A 26 -28.47 3.82 -18.92
N LYS A 27 -29.61 4.13 -18.32
CA LYS A 27 -30.71 3.17 -18.14
C LYS A 27 -31.22 2.60 -19.46
N GLY A 28 -31.36 1.28 -19.51
CA GLY A 28 -31.85 0.54 -20.67
C GLY A 28 -30.89 0.48 -21.86
N LEU A 29 -29.62 0.88 -21.69
CA LEU A 29 -28.66 0.90 -22.79
C LEU A 29 -28.23 -0.54 -23.18
N THR A 30 -28.44 -0.90 -24.44
CA THR A 30 -28.03 -2.20 -25.01
C THR A 30 -26.65 -2.17 -25.68
N LYS A 31 -26.13 -0.98 -25.98
CA LYS A 31 -24.83 -0.77 -26.62
C LYS A 31 -23.73 -0.58 -25.57
N GLN A 32 -22.52 -1.02 -25.86
CA GLN A 32 -21.34 -0.81 -25.02
C GLN A 32 -20.70 0.58 -25.19
N ALA A 33 -21.44 1.56 -25.70
CA ALA A 33 -20.95 2.92 -25.89
C ALA A 33 -22.07 3.90 -25.56
N CYS A 34 -21.71 5.00 -24.87
CA CYS A 34 -22.66 6.06 -24.57
C CYS A 34 -23.14 6.73 -25.87
N PRO A 35 -24.44 6.93 -26.08
CA PRO A 35 -24.95 7.56 -27.31
C PRO A 35 -24.55 9.03 -27.46
N GLU A 36 -24.29 9.73 -26.34
CA GLU A 36 -23.95 11.15 -26.33
C GLU A 36 -22.45 11.39 -26.55
N CYS A 37 -21.59 10.74 -25.76
CA CYS A 37 -20.14 10.98 -25.80
C CYS A 37 -19.35 9.92 -26.58
N ASN A 38 -20.02 8.87 -27.04
CA ASN A 38 -19.44 7.74 -27.78
C ASN A 38 -18.31 7.00 -27.06
N GLN A 39 -18.15 7.21 -25.75
CA GLN A 39 -17.13 6.51 -24.96
C GLN A 39 -17.54 5.06 -24.68
N PRO A 40 -16.59 4.11 -24.80
CA PRO A 40 -16.85 2.72 -24.50
C PRO A 40 -17.11 2.52 -23.01
N LEU A 41 -18.14 1.73 -22.70
CA LEU A 41 -18.57 1.40 -21.35
C LEU A 41 -18.26 -0.07 -21.06
N ALA A 42 -17.63 -0.32 -19.91
CA ALA A 42 -17.34 -1.66 -19.41
C ALA A 42 -17.82 -1.77 -17.96
N LEU A 43 -18.57 -2.83 -17.64
CA LEU A 43 -19.01 -3.08 -16.27
C LEU A 43 -17.83 -3.53 -15.42
N ARG A 44 -17.49 -2.77 -14.37
CA ARG A 44 -16.46 -3.15 -13.41
C ARG A 44 -17.07 -3.30 -12.02
N VAL A 45 -16.89 -4.47 -11.42
CA VAL A 45 -17.28 -4.72 -10.03
C VAL A 45 -16.16 -4.21 -9.12
N GLY A 46 -16.38 -3.06 -8.49
CA GLY A 46 -15.49 -2.48 -7.47
C GLY A 46 -15.99 -2.77 -6.05
N GLN A 47 -15.08 -2.79 -5.08
CA GLN A 47 -15.49 -2.80 -3.67
C GLN A 47 -15.89 -1.39 -3.22
N ALA A 48 -17.08 -1.25 -2.62
CA ALA A 48 -17.61 0.04 -2.15
C ALA A 48 -16.72 0.74 -1.10
N LYS A 49 -15.94 -0.02 -0.32
CA LYS A 49 -14.96 0.53 0.63
C LYS A 49 -13.59 -0.09 0.35
N PRO A 50 -12.61 0.65 -0.19
CA PRO A 50 -11.27 0.11 -0.41
C PRO A 50 -10.61 -0.22 0.94
N LYS A 51 -10.53 -1.52 1.28
CA LYS A 51 -9.92 -2.02 2.54
C LYS A 51 -8.39 -2.04 2.51
N MET A 52 -7.75 -1.33 1.57
CA MET A 52 -6.30 -1.34 1.36
C MET A 52 -5.53 -0.34 2.22
N LYS A 53 -6.20 0.65 2.85
CA LYS A 53 -5.53 1.75 3.57
C LYS A 53 -4.53 1.27 4.63
N LEU A 54 -4.92 0.31 5.47
CA LEU A 54 -4.06 -0.21 6.54
C LEU A 54 -2.85 -1.00 6.04
N TRP A 55 -3.00 -1.74 4.93
CA TRP A 55 -1.87 -2.49 4.35
C TRP A 55 -0.84 -1.54 3.72
N ILE A 56 -1.32 -0.50 3.02
CA ILE A 56 -0.44 0.56 2.48
C ILE A 56 0.28 1.28 3.63
N ALA A 57 -0.43 1.60 4.73
CA ALA A 57 0.17 2.24 5.90
C ALA A 57 1.29 1.41 6.53
N SER A 58 1.16 0.08 6.60
CA SER A 58 2.24 -0.82 7.05
C SER A 58 3.47 -0.76 6.15
N ILE A 59 3.29 -0.80 4.83
CA ILE A 59 4.40 -0.71 3.87
C ILE A 59 5.13 0.62 4.00
N VAL A 60 4.38 1.73 4.04
CA VAL A 60 4.95 3.07 4.20
C VAL A 60 5.75 3.16 5.50
N GLY A 61 5.21 2.67 6.62
CA GLY A 61 5.91 2.70 7.91
C GLY A 61 7.23 1.93 7.91
N LEU A 62 7.30 0.76 7.24
CA LEU A 62 8.53 -0.01 7.11
C LEU A 62 9.53 0.61 6.12
N SER A 63 9.04 1.15 5.00
CA SER A 63 9.90 1.86 4.03
C SER A 63 10.55 3.09 4.63
N LEU A 64 9.83 3.85 5.46
CA LEU A 64 10.37 4.99 6.20
C LEU A 64 11.46 4.55 7.18
N GLY A 65 11.26 3.43 7.89
CA GLY A 65 12.29 2.87 8.78
C GLY A 65 13.57 2.51 8.02
N LEU A 66 13.44 1.83 6.88
CA LEU A 66 14.56 1.45 6.04
C LEU A 66 15.34 2.68 5.54
N GLY A 67 14.63 3.72 5.10
CA GLY A 67 15.25 4.99 4.68
C GLY A 67 15.96 5.71 5.82
N ALA A 68 15.32 5.78 7.00
CA ALA A 68 15.87 6.45 8.18
C ALA A 68 17.13 5.77 8.72
N ASN A 69 17.24 4.45 8.63
CA ASN A 69 18.45 3.70 9.01
C ASN A 69 19.50 3.64 7.90
N GLY A 70 19.05 3.53 6.65
CA GLY A 70 19.93 3.38 5.49
C GLY A 70 20.70 4.66 5.17
N PHE A 71 20.08 5.84 5.32
CA PHE A 71 20.74 7.10 5.00
C PHE A 71 21.95 7.39 5.90
N PRO A 72 21.86 7.31 7.25
CA PRO A 72 23.03 7.43 8.13
C PRO A 72 24.08 6.35 7.87
N PHE A 73 23.68 5.13 7.53
CA PHE A 73 24.61 4.04 7.22
C PHE A 73 25.44 4.36 5.96
N VAL A 74 24.78 4.81 4.88
CA VAL A 74 25.46 5.21 3.65
C VAL A 74 26.34 6.44 3.88
N LEU A 75 25.83 7.44 4.61
CA LEU A 75 26.61 8.63 4.96
C LEU A 75 27.84 8.28 5.79
N TYR A 76 27.71 7.40 6.79
CA TYR A 76 28.83 6.87 7.57
C TYR A 76 29.86 6.16 6.69
N ALA A 77 29.40 5.29 5.77
CA ALA A 77 30.27 4.57 4.86
C ALA A 77 31.04 5.51 3.91
N ILE A 78 30.39 6.59 3.44
CA ILE A 78 31.00 7.60 2.56
C ILE A 78 31.99 8.48 3.33
N LEU A 79 31.59 8.99 4.50
CA LEU A 79 32.38 9.96 5.26
C LEU A 79 33.57 9.33 5.97
N ARG A 80 33.62 7.99 6.06
CA ARG A 80 34.75 7.19 6.56
C ARG A 80 35.45 7.86 7.75
N SER A 81 34.65 8.40 8.66
CA SER A 81 35.16 9.18 9.79
C SER A 81 35.72 8.22 10.82
N HIS A 82 36.83 8.61 11.45
CA HIS A 82 37.58 7.96 12.52
C HIS A 82 36.78 7.56 13.79
N TRP A 83 35.46 7.46 13.72
CA TRP A 83 34.58 7.05 14.81
C TRP A 83 34.57 5.51 14.89
N ASP A 84 35.55 4.98 15.62
CA ASP A 84 35.77 3.55 15.87
C ASP A 84 34.72 2.96 16.82
N SER A 85 33.46 3.02 16.42
CA SER A 85 32.34 2.42 17.16
C SER A 85 31.68 1.37 16.29
N GLY A 86 32.33 0.22 16.11
CA GLY A 86 31.77 -0.95 15.41
C GLY A 86 30.37 -1.32 15.91
N GLY A 87 30.03 -0.98 17.16
CA GLY A 87 28.67 -1.10 17.71
C GLY A 87 27.61 -0.34 16.92
N PHE A 88 27.87 0.90 16.50
CA PHE A 88 26.90 1.72 15.78
C PHE A 88 26.56 1.11 14.40
N VAL A 89 27.58 0.66 13.67
CA VAL A 89 27.42 0.01 12.37
C VAL A 89 26.64 -1.30 12.51
N ALA A 90 26.96 -2.10 13.53
CA ALA A 90 26.25 -3.35 13.79
C ALA A 90 24.77 -3.10 14.12
N THR A 91 24.46 -2.09 14.95
CA THR A 91 23.08 -1.73 15.29
C THR A 91 22.29 -1.31 14.05
N LEU A 92 22.86 -0.46 13.18
CA LEU A 92 22.22 -0.06 11.92
C LEU A 92 22.02 -1.23 10.95
N ALA A 93 23.02 -2.11 10.80
CA ALA A 93 22.92 -3.28 9.93
C ALA A 93 21.82 -4.25 10.41
N ILE A 94 21.75 -4.50 11.72
CA ILE A 94 20.72 -5.36 12.31
C ILE A 94 19.34 -4.73 12.12
N SER A 95 19.17 -3.42 12.37
CA SER A 95 17.88 -2.76 12.21
C SER A 95 17.39 -2.78 10.76
N MET A 96 18.27 -2.54 9.79
CA MET A 96 17.98 -2.68 8.36
C MET A 96 17.59 -4.12 8.00
N GLY A 97 18.31 -5.12 8.52
CA GLY A 97 18.00 -6.52 8.29
C GLY A 97 16.61 -6.91 8.80
N VAL A 98 16.27 -6.52 10.03
CA VAL A 98 14.96 -6.79 10.63
C VAL A 98 13.83 -6.12 9.85
N GLN A 99 13.98 -4.84 9.50
CA GLN A 99 12.96 -4.10 8.74
C GLN A 99 12.81 -4.62 7.31
N GLY A 100 13.92 -4.98 6.66
CA GLY A 100 13.93 -5.60 5.33
C GLY A 100 13.22 -6.95 5.31
N LEU A 101 13.52 -7.82 6.28
CA LEU A 101 12.84 -9.11 6.42
C LEU A 101 11.35 -8.95 6.74
N ALA A 102 10.99 -8.00 7.61
CA ALA A 102 9.59 -7.69 7.92
C ALA A 102 8.83 -7.19 6.68
N LEU A 103 9.45 -6.32 5.87
CA LEU A 103 8.85 -5.83 4.64
C LEU A 103 8.67 -6.96 3.62
N LEU A 104 9.69 -7.80 3.42
CA LEU A 104 9.59 -8.99 2.56
C LEU A 104 8.49 -9.94 3.02
N ALA A 105 8.39 -10.20 4.32
CA ALA A 105 7.32 -11.02 4.89
C ALA A 105 5.93 -10.43 4.59
N ILE A 106 5.74 -9.12 4.73
CA ILE A 106 4.47 -8.44 4.40
C ILE A 106 4.15 -8.48 2.91
N LEU A 107 5.16 -8.42 2.03
CA LEU A 107 4.95 -8.52 0.59
C LEU A 107 4.58 -9.96 0.17
N ILE A 108 5.30 -10.96 0.69
CA ILE A 108 5.08 -12.38 0.39
C ILE A 108 3.73 -12.85 0.97
N TRP A 109 3.44 -12.51 2.24
CA TRP A 109 2.19 -12.88 2.89
C TRP A 109 1.07 -11.85 2.73
N GLY A 110 1.30 -10.81 1.92
CA GLY A 110 0.36 -9.72 1.66
C GLY A 110 -1.04 -10.19 1.23
N PRO A 111 -1.20 -11.17 0.30
CA PRO A 111 -2.52 -11.71 -0.04
C PRO A 111 -3.25 -12.35 1.15
N TRP A 112 -2.53 -12.96 2.09
CA TRP A 112 -3.12 -13.57 3.29
C TRP A 112 -3.51 -12.50 4.31
N VAL A 113 -2.63 -11.54 4.58
CA VAL A 113 -2.90 -10.39 5.47
C VAL A 113 -4.09 -9.57 4.96
N ARG A 114 -4.22 -9.37 3.65
CA ARG A 114 -5.35 -8.66 3.03
C ARG A 114 -6.70 -9.34 3.28
N ARG A 115 -6.73 -10.67 3.39
CA ARG A 115 -7.94 -11.46 3.70
C ARG A 115 -8.31 -11.49 5.19
N GLY A 116 -7.40 -11.08 6.07
CA GLY A 116 -7.65 -11.03 7.51
C GLY A 116 -8.66 -9.96 7.95
N GLY A 117 -9.23 -10.15 9.15
CA GLY A 117 -10.09 -9.16 9.81
C GLY A 117 -9.35 -7.86 10.19
N ILE A 118 -10.12 -6.83 10.54
CA ILE A 118 -9.60 -5.48 10.83
C ILE A 118 -8.60 -5.47 11.99
N VAL A 119 -8.84 -6.27 13.03
CA VAL A 119 -7.96 -6.36 14.21
C VAL A 119 -6.56 -6.84 13.84
N LYS A 120 -6.46 -7.90 13.02
CA LYS A 120 -5.15 -8.41 12.55
C LYS A 120 -4.38 -7.34 11.76
N LYS A 121 -5.08 -6.58 10.91
CA LYS A 121 -4.48 -5.49 10.13
C LYS A 121 -3.99 -4.35 11.00
N LEU A 122 -4.77 -3.96 12.01
CA LEU A 122 -4.37 -2.95 12.99
C LEU A 122 -3.14 -3.40 13.78
N LEU A 123 -3.12 -4.63 14.28
CA LEU A 123 -1.97 -5.18 15.01
C LEU A 123 -0.70 -5.17 14.15
N ILE A 124 -0.77 -5.60 12.89
CA ILE A 124 0.38 -5.58 11.98
C ILE A 124 0.83 -4.14 11.70
N CYS A 125 -0.11 -3.23 11.43
CA CYS A 125 0.19 -1.82 11.20
C CYS A 125 0.88 -1.20 12.42
N SER A 126 0.29 -1.32 13.61
CA SER A 126 0.88 -0.81 14.84
C SER A 126 2.25 -1.43 15.11
N GLY A 127 2.42 -2.74 14.89
CA GLY A 127 3.70 -3.42 15.02
C GLY A 127 4.80 -2.86 14.10
N CYS A 128 4.46 -2.57 12.84
CA CYS A 128 5.41 -1.95 11.90
C CYS A 128 5.85 -0.55 12.36
N TRP A 129 4.89 0.28 12.80
CA TRP A 129 5.20 1.63 13.27
C TRP A 129 6.00 1.63 14.57
N LEU A 130 5.68 0.72 15.51
CA LEU A 130 6.46 0.55 16.74
C LEU A 130 7.88 0.09 16.46
N ALA A 131 8.07 -0.86 15.54
CA ALA A 131 9.40 -1.31 15.13
C ALA A 131 10.24 -0.17 14.52
N THR A 132 9.62 0.66 13.67
CA THR A 132 10.27 1.85 13.10
C THR A 132 10.63 2.87 14.18
N ALA A 133 9.70 3.20 15.08
CA ALA A 133 9.93 4.17 16.16
C ALA A 133 11.00 3.70 17.16
N PHE A 134 11.01 2.40 17.49
CA PHE A 134 12.02 1.81 18.37
C PHE A 134 13.41 1.83 17.73
N SER A 135 13.50 1.49 16.43
CA SER A 135 14.77 1.56 15.69
C SER A 135 15.33 2.98 15.66
N PHE A 136 14.45 3.97 15.46
CA PHE A 136 14.84 5.37 15.47
C PHE A 136 15.37 5.81 16.84
N SER A 137 14.68 5.42 17.92
CA SER A 137 15.06 5.75 19.29
C SER A 137 16.43 5.18 19.68
N LEU A 138 16.79 4.00 19.18
CA LEU A 138 18.12 3.40 19.38
C LEU A 138 19.25 4.12 18.63
N THR A 139 18.89 4.85 17.56
CA THR A 139 19.86 5.51 16.68
C THR A 139 20.16 6.94 17.14
N ILE A 140 19.24 7.58 17.87
CA ILE A 140 19.48 8.91 18.44
C ILE A 140 20.49 8.76 19.60
N PRO A 141 21.69 9.34 19.50
CA PRO A 141 22.62 9.33 20.62
C PRO A 141 21.98 10.10 21.79
N LEU A 142 21.87 9.45 22.96
CA LEU A 142 21.34 10.00 24.22
C LEU A 142 22.15 11.19 24.78
N SER A 143 23.09 11.73 24.01
CA SER A 143 24.12 12.70 24.45
C SER A 143 23.87 14.12 23.93
N LEU A 144 22.60 14.53 23.79
CA LEU A 144 22.20 15.91 23.48
C LEU A 144 21.88 16.68 24.76
#